data_AF-A0A1L9N027-F1
#
_entry.id   AF-A0A1L9N027-F1
#
_cell.length_a   1.000
_cell.length_b   1.000
_cell.length_c   1.000
_cell.angle_alpha   90.00
_cell.angle_beta   90.00
_cell.angle_gamma   90.00
#
_symmetry.space_group_name_H-M   'P 1'
#
loop_
_entity.id
_entity.type
_entity.pdbx_description
1 polymer ?
#
loop_
_entity_poly.entity_id
_entity_poly.type
_entity_poly.pdbx_seq_one_letter_code
_entity_poly.pdbx_strand_id
1 'polypeptide(L)' 'MAVQEGVKLLGCSAWSLADNFDWRAGYTVRFGIQYVNLTTQERFYKASFFELAHLFRTYIQR' A
#
# COMPACT_ATOMS: atom_id res chain seq x y z
N MET A 1 15.41 -2.81 -11.08
CA MET A 1 13.92 -2.70 -11.16
C MET A 1 13.49 -3.09 -12.56
N ALA A 2 12.33 -3.74 -12.74
CA ALA A 2 11.81 -4.06 -14.07
C ALA A 2 11.74 -2.83 -15.02
N VAL A 3 11.53 -1.63 -14.46
CA VAL A 3 11.63 -0.35 -15.18
C VAL A 3 13.02 -0.10 -15.80
N GLN A 4 14.10 -0.49 -15.13
CA GLN A 4 15.49 -0.34 -15.61
C GLN A 4 15.86 -1.40 -16.67
N GLU A 5 15.12 -2.51 -16.70
CA GLU A 5 15.30 -3.61 -17.66
C GLU A 5 14.51 -3.40 -18.96
N GLY A 6 13.89 -2.23 -19.14
CA GLY A 6 13.14 -1.88 -20.35
C GLY A 6 11.72 -2.44 -20.40
N VAL A 7 11.21 -3.01 -19.30
CA VAL A 7 9.81 -3.47 -19.24
C VAL A 7 8.87 -2.26 -19.28
N LYS A 8 7.93 -2.25 -20.22
CA LYS A 8 6.89 -1.21 -20.34
C LYS A 8 5.86 -1.36 -19.21
N LEU A 9 6.13 -0.72 -18.08
CA LEU A 9 5.23 -0.65 -16.93
C LEU A 9 4.42 0.65 -16.95
N LEU A 10 3.09 0.54 -16.83
CA LEU A 10 2.19 1.70 -16.80
C LEU A 10 1.93 2.22 -15.38
N GLY A 11 2.19 1.40 -14.37
CA GLY A 11 2.01 1.76 -12.98
C GLY A 11 2.14 0.56 -12.05
N CYS A 12 2.15 0.84 -10.76
CA CYS A 12 2.03 -0.17 -9.72
C CYS A 12 1.01 0.30 -8.68
N SER A 13 0.37 -0.65 -8.00
CA SER A 13 -0.59 -0.37 -6.94
C SER A 13 -0.29 -1.24 -5.74
N ALA A 14 -0.28 -0.65 -4.55
CA ALA A 14 -0.19 -1.40 -3.31
C ALA A 14 -1.58 -1.93 -2.94
N TRP A 15 -1.66 -3.24 -2.71
CA TRP A 15 -2.80 -3.83 -2.03
C TRP A 15 -2.53 -3.81 -0.51
N SER A 16 -3.25 -3.03 0.28
CA SER A 16 -4.34 -2.11 -0.05
C SER A 16 -4.10 -0.74 0.59
N LEU A 17 -4.97 0.24 0.32
CA LEU A 17 -4.87 1.54 0.97
C LEU A 17 -5.02 1.44 2.50
N ALA A 18 -5.93 0.59 2.99
CA ALA A 18 -6.27 0.46 4.40
C ALA A 18 -6.61 -1.00 4.76
N ASP A 19 -6.36 -1.36 6.02
CA ASP A 19 -6.76 -2.66 6.55
C ASP A 19 -8.26 -2.88 6.31
N ASN A 20 -8.60 -4.04 5.77
CA ASN A 20 -9.94 -4.34 5.29
C ASN A 20 -10.31 -5.80 5.55
N PHE A 21 -11.51 -6.18 5.13
CA PHE A 21 -12.01 -7.54 5.24
C PHE A 21 -11.33 -8.45 4.20
N ASP A 22 -10.60 -9.45 4.66
CA ASP A 22 -9.95 -10.45 3.83
C ASP A 22 -10.74 -11.76 3.80
N TRP A 23 -11.85 -11.76 3.06
CA TRP A 23 -12.62 -12.95 2.68
C TRP A 23 -12.76 -14.00 3.80
N ARG A 24 -12.05 -15.13 3.68
CA ARG A 24 -12.12 -16.24 4.63
C ARG A 24 -11.47 -15.91 5.98
N ALA A 25 -10.47 -15.04 5.99
CA ALA A 25 -9.77 -14.62 7.20
C ALA A 25 -10.49 -13.49 7.95
N GLY A 26 -11.49 -12.87 7.34
CA GLY A 26 -12.15 -11.71 7.92
C GLY A 26 -11.15 -10.58 8.20
N TYR A 27 -11.18 -10.02 9.41
CA TYR A 27 -10.30 -8.89 9.77
C TYR A 27 -9.00 -9.29 10.49
N THR A 28 -8.65 -10.58 10.49
CA THR A 28 -7.42 -11.04 11.17
C THR A 28 -6.16 -10.72 10.35
N VAL A 29 -6.30 -10.51 9.03
CA VAL A 29 -5.21 -10.11 8.13
C VAL A 29 -5.26 -8.61 7.89
N ARG A 30 -4.08 -7.97 7.83
CA ARG A 30 -3.92 -6.51 7.78
C ARG A 30 -2.98 -6.08 6.65
N PHE A 31 -3.50 -6.12 5.42
CA PHE A 31 -2.74 -5.76 4.20
C PHE A 31 -2.52 -4.25 4.01
N GLY A 32 -3.32 -3.41 4.64
CA GLY A 32 -3.36 -1.99 4.34
C GLY A 32 -2.05 -1.28 4.66
N ILE A 33 -1.70 -0.28 3.85
CA ILE A 33 -0.66 0.70 4.22
C ILE A 33 -1.15 1.70 5.29
N GLN A 34 -2.44 1.69 5.59
CA GLN A 34 -3.04 2.32 6.76
C GLN A 34 -3.61 1.26 7.71
N TYR A 35 -3.35 1.43 9.00
CA TYR A 35 -4.07 0.71 10.04
C TYR A 35 -5.47 1.32 10.20
N VAL A 36 -6.48 0.47 10.38
CA VAL A 36 -7.86 0.88 10.68
C VAL A 36 -8.23 0.40 12.07
N ASN A 37 -8.58 1.32 12.96
CA ASN A 37 -9.26 0.96 14.19
C ASN A 37 -10.71 0.59 13.85
N LEU A 38 -11.07 -0.70 13.96
CA LEU A 38 -12.41 -1.16 13.56
C LEU A 38 -13.53 -0.67 14.48
N THR A 39 -13.21 -0.25 15.71
CA THR A 39 -14.18 0.30 16.66
C THR A 39 -14.48 1.77 16.36
N THR A 40 -13.44 2.59 16.15
CA THR A 40 -13.58 4.04 15.96
C THR A 40 -13.58 4.50 14.51
N GLN A 41 -13.21 3.61 13.57
CA GLN A 41 -12.98 3.88 12.14
C GLN A 41 -11.81 4.84 11.84
N GLU A 42 -11.05 5.24 12.86
CA GLU A 42 -9.85 6.05 12.67
C GLU A 42 -8.77 5.30 11.90
N ARG A 43 -7.99 6.07 11.12
CA ARG A 43 -6.96 5.55 10.23
C ARG A 43 -5.61 6.13 10.57
N PHE A 44 -4.60 5.28 10.58
CA PHE A 44 -3.23 5.65 10.92
C PHE A 44 -2.29 5.16 9.83
N TYR A 45 -1.45 6.06 9.31
CA TYR A 45 -0.42 5.68 8.35
C TYR A 45 0.58 4.72 8.99
N LYS A 46 0.83 3.58 8.34
CA LYS A 46 1.94 2.69 8.70
C LYS A 46 3.23 3.20 8.05
N ALA A 47 4.38 2.71 8.52
CA ALA A 47 5.67 3.01 7.90
C ALA A 47 5.68 2.72 6.38
N SER A 48 5.01 1.65 5.96
CA SER A 48 4.87 1.25 4.55
C SER A 48 4.21 2.31 3.66
N PHE A 49 3.33 3.16 4.20
CA PHE A 49 2.77 4.28 3.44
C PHE A 49 3.87 5.28 3.05
N PHE A 50 4.73 5.63 4.00
CA PHE A 50 5.81 6.58 3.78
C PHE A 50 6.89 6.02 2.86
N GLU A 51 7.21 4.73 2.99
CA GLU A 51 8.13 4.03 2.07
C GLU A 51 7.58 3.99 0.64
N LEU A 52 6.28 3.68 0.47
CA LEU A 52 5.66 3.70 -0.84
C LEU A 52 5.68 5.12 -1.45
N ALA A 53 5.32 6.14 -0.66
CA ALA A 53 5.38 7.52 -1.11
C ALA A 53 6.82 7.95 -1.48
N HIS A 54 7.82 7.51 -0.71
CA HIS A 54 9.23 7.76 -1.02
C HIS A 54 9.63 7.09 -2.34
N LEU A 55 9.25 5.83 -2.57
CA LEU A 55 9.52 5.10 -3.81
C LEU A 55 8.97 5.86 -5.03
N PHE A 56 7.70 6.29 -4.99
CA PHE A 56 7.10 7.03 -6.10
C PHE A 56 7.80 8.37 -6.37
N ARG A 57 8.16 9.10 -5.32
CA ARG A 57 8.91 10.38 -5.44
C ARG A 57 10.29 10.18 -6.04
N THR A 58 11.00 9.12 -5.63
CA THR A 58 12.37 8.85 -6.06
C THR A 58 12.45 8.32 -7.48
N TYR A 59 11.52 7.46 -7.89
CA TYR A 59 11.66 6.66 -9.11
C TYR A 59 10.63 6.91 -10.19
N ILE A 60 9.45 7.49 -9.88
CA ILE A 60 8.33 7.58 -10.82
C ILE A 60 8.02 9.03 -11.24
N GLN A 61 8.37 10.05 -10.44
CA GLN A 61 8.15 11.47 -10.77
C GLN A 61 9.28 12.14 -11.58
N ARG A 62 9.95 11.41 -12.50
CA ARG A 62 10.88 12.04 -13.46
C ARG A 62 10.19 12.42 -14.76
#